data_AF-A0A6L3ZZU2-F1
#
_entry.id   AF-A0A6L3ZZU2-F1
#
_cell.length_a   1.000
_cell.length_b   1.000
_cell.length_c   1.000
_cell.angle_alpha   90.00
_cell.angle_beta   90.00
_cell.angle_gamma   90.00
#
_symmetry.space_group_name_H-M   'P 1'
#
loop_
_entity.id
_entity.type
_entity.pdbx_description
1 polymer ?
#
loop_
_entity_poly.entity_id
_entity_poly.type
_entity_poly.pdbx_seq_one_letter_code
_entity_poly.pdbx_strand_id
1 'polypeptide(L)'
;MNTVSPESVGASSKRLKFMDTAMQRYVDEGKVAGIVTVLSRRGQVFHVGCYGMADRENAIPMQTDTIFRIWSVTKAITAVAVLMLYEEGEFVLDQDITEFIPSFKNPSVYVGIDGAQPKLVDKERPITIRQLLTHSAGIPFGFSANMTHPEQAMQKYMTTLKQPGTELKELVDKFAEIPLVAQPNTLWHYGMGFELLARLVEIVSGQCYQNFLRDRIFEPLGMVDANYVLKKKDLPRMSALYRPREDGTIERCQ
;
A
#
# COMPACT_ATOMS: atom_id res chain seq x y z
N MET A 1 14.83 -8.48 -20.39
CA MET A 1 15.67 -8.27 -19.18
C MET A 1 16.86 -9.22 -19.29
N ASN A 2 18.10 -8.76 -19.11
CA ASN A 2 19.28 -9.62 -19.19
C ASN A 2 19.42 -10.41 -17.89
N THR A 3 19.70 -11.70 -17.98
CA THR A 3 19.95 -12.57 -16.82
C THR A 3 21.36 -13.14 -16.86
N VAL A 4 21.97 -13.30 -15.68
CA VAL A 4 23.24 -14.03 -15.50
C VAL A 4 22.98 -15.48 -15.08
N SER A 5 23.99 -16.34 -15.17
CA SER A 5 23.84 -17.71 -14.66
C SER A 5 23.62 -17.70 -13.15
N PRO A 6 22.70 -18.52 -12.61
CA PRO A 6 22.46 -18.62 -11.16
C PRO A 6 23.75 -18.87 -10.36
N GLU A 7 24.62 -19.74 -10.86
CA GLU A 7 25.87 -20.12 -10.19
C GLU A 7 26.84 -18.94 -10.04
N SER A 8 26.86 -17.99 -10.99
CA SER A 8 27.72 -16.80 -10.94
C SER A 8 27.41 -15.88 -9.75
N VAL A 9 26.19 -15.94 -9.22
CA VAL A 9 25.75 -15.18 -8.03
C VAL A 9 25.57 -16.07 -6.80
N GLY A 10 26.06 -17.32 -6.86
CA GLY A 10 25.97 -18.30 -5.77
C GLY A 10 24.55 -18.82 -5.53
N ALA A 11 23.71 -18.82 -6.56
CA ALA A 11 22.42 -19.50 -6.58
C ALA A 11 22.54 -20.86 -7.32
N SER A 12 21.53 -21.72 -7.17
CA SER A 12 21.52 -23.06 -7.79
C SER A 12 20.45 -23.15 -8.85
N SER A 13 20.85 -23.35 -10.11
CA SER A 13 19.92 -23.62 -11.23
C SER A 13 19.02 -24.82 -10.96
N LYS A 14 19.57 -25.90 -10.36
CA LYS A 14 18.80 -27.07 -9.94
C LYS A 14 17.68 -26.71 -8.96
N ARG A 15 17.93 -25.83 -7.99
CA ARG A 15 16.91 -25.41 -7.03
C ARG A 15 15.85 -24.49 -7.65
N LEU A 16 16.24 -23.66 -8.61
CA LEU A 16 15.29 -22.79 -9.32
C LEU A 16 14.23 -23.57 -10.09
N LYS A 17 14.58 -24.73 -10.66
CA LYS A 17 13.58 -25.61 -11.30
C LYS A 17 12.45 -26.02 -10.36
N PHE A 18 12.72 -26.23 -9.07
CA PHE A 18 11.66 -26.53 -8.10
C PHE A 18 10.74 -25.34 -7.87
N MET A 19 11.29 -24.12 -7.87
CA MET A 19 10.49 -22.90 -7.80
C MET A 19 9.62 -22.75 -9.05
N ASP A 20 10.17 -22.96 -10.24
CA ASP A 20 9.43 -22.93 -11.51
C ASP A 20 8.26 -23.92 -11.48
N THR A 21 8.51 -25.16 -11.08
CA THR A 21 7.48 -26.19 -10.93
C THR A 21 6.43 -25.78 -9.90
N ALA A 22 6.84 -25.20 -8.77
CA ALA A 22 5.89 -24.76 -7.74
C ALA A 22 5.00 -23.62 -8.22
N MET A 23 5.56 -22.61 -8.91
CA MET A 23 4.79 -21.48 -9.45
C MET A 23 3.81 -21.97 -10.52
N GLN A 24 4.25 -22.82 -11.46
CA GLN A 24 3.38 -23.40 -12.46
C GLN A 24 2.25 -24.21 -11.83
N ARG A 25 2.55 -25.00 -10.79
CA ARG A 25 1.53 -25.78 -10.08
C ARG A 25 0.44 -24.90 -9.44
N TYR A 26 0.78 -23.72 -8.89
CA TYR A 26 -0.24 -22.80 -8.36
C TYR A 26 -1.21 -22.31 -9.45
N VAL A 27 -0.72 -22.14 -10.68
CA VAL A 27 -1.54 -21.80 -11.84
C VAL A 27 -2.40 -23.00 -12.26
N ASP A 28 -1.78 -24.18 -12.40
CA ASP A 28 -2.47 -25.40 -12.84
C ASP A 28 -3.59 -25.84 -11.87
N GLU A 29 -3.38 -25.62 -10.56
CA GLU A 29 -4.37 -25.87 -9.50
C GLU A 29 -5.43 -24.75 -9.39
N GLY A 30 -5.36 -23.71 -10.23
CA GLY A 30 -6.33 -22.63 -10.25
C GLY A 30 -6.30 -21.71 -9.02
N LYS A 31 -5.21 -21.74 -8.23
CA LYS A 31 -5.03 -20.94 -7.01
C LYS A 31 -4.65 -19.49 -7.29
N VAL A 32 -4.05 -19.23 -8.45
CA VAL A 32 -3.75 -17.91 -8.98
C VAL A 32 -3.89 -17.93 -10.51
N ALA A 33 -4.19 -16.78 -11.11
CA ALA A 33 -4.36 -16.70 -12.57
C ALA A 33 -3.01 -16.74 -13.28
N GLY A 34 -2.03 -16.04 -12.72
CA GLY A 34 -0.67 -16.00 -13.23
C GLY A 34 0.28 -15.39 -12.20
N ILE A 35 1.58 -15.60 -12.42
CA ILE A 35 2.66 -15.19 -11.54
C ILE A 35 3.79 -14.64 -12.42
N VAL A 36 4.41 -13.54 -11.96
CA VAL A 36 5.74 -13.13 -12.42
C VAL A 36 6.71 -13.20 -11.24
N THR A 37 7.90 -13.75 -11.47
CA THR A 37 9.00 -13.78 -10.49
C THR A 37 10.23 -13.10 -11.08
N VAL A 38 10.94 -12.33 -10.25
CA VAL A 38 12.25 -11.75 -10.58
C VAL A 38 13.14 -11.96 -9.38
N LEU A 39 14.24 -12.68 -9.55
CA LEU A 39 15.23 -12.91 -8.50
C LEU A 39 16.54 -12.22 -8.87
N SER A 40 17.05 -11.44 -7.92
CA SER A 40 18.32 -10.75 -8.06
C SER A 40 19.22 -10.97 -6.84
N ARG A 41 20.53 -10.98 -7.09
CA ARG A 41 21.55 -11.06 -6.04
C ARG A 41 22.81 -10.36 -6.50
N ARG A 42 23.44 -9.58 -5.62
CA ARG A 42 24.64 -8.77 -5.92
C ARG A 42 24.42 -7.84 -7.13
N GLY A 43 23.25 -7.23 -7.21
CA GLY A 43 22.89 -6.31 -8.30
C GLY A 43 22.66 -6.97 -9.66
N GLN A 44 22.66 -8.31 -9.75
CA GLN A 44 22.45 -9.05 -11.00
C GLN A 44 21.15 -9.85 -10.92
N VAL A 45 20.32 -9.76 -11.96
CA VAL A 45 19.16 -10.63 -12.12
C VAL A 45 19.62 -11.98 -12.64
N PHE A 46 19.22 -13.06 -11.98
CA PHE A 46 19.65 -14.42 -12.35
C PHE A 46 18.50 -15.37 -12.66
N HIS A 47 17.25 -14.94 -12.44
CA HIS A 47 16.06 -15.68 -12.82
C HIS A 47 14.88 -14.74 -13.01
N VAL A 48 14.12 -14.98 -14.08
CA VAL A 48 12.82 -14.36 -14.35
C VAL A 48 11.88 -15.45 -14.83
N GLY A 49 10.69 -15.54 -14.23
CA GLY A 49 9.67 -16.51 -14.60
C GLY A 49 8.32 -15.85 -14.81
N CYS A 50 7.60 -16.24 -15.85
CA CYS A 50 6.21 -15.88 -16.09
C CYS A 50 5.38 -17.16 -16.23
N TYR A 51 4.30 -17.26 -15.47
CA TYR A 51 3.44 -18.44 -15.43
C TYR A 51 1.99 -17.99 -15.53
N GLY A 52 1.17 -18.74 -16.28
CA GLY A 52 -0.26 -18.50 -16.41
C GLY A 52 -0.63 -17.21 -17.17
N MET A 53 -1.73 -16.60 -16.74
CA MET A 53 -2.42 -15.51 -17.43
C MET A 53 -2.47 -14.24 -16.56
N ALA A 54 -2.24 -13.08 -17.17
CA ALA A 54 -2.57 -11.79 -16.59
C ALA A 54 -4.10 -11.57 -16.53
N ASP A 55 -4.82 -12.16 -17.49
CA ASP A 55 -6.27 -12.20 -17.54
C ASP A 55 -6.71 -13.54 -18.16
N ARG A 56 -7.18 -14.46 -17.31
CA ARG A 56 -7.62 -15.81 -17.69
C ARG A 56 -8.83 -15.78 -18.61
N GLU A 57 -9.81 -14.93 -18.35
CA GLU A 57 -11.07 -14.89 -19.09
C GLU A 57 -10.89 -14.29 -20.49
N ASN A 58 -9.91 -13.39 -20.66
CA ASN A 58 -9.53 -12.85 -21.98
C ASN A 58 -8.31 -13.55 -22.61
N ALA A 59 -7.83 -14.64 -22.00
CA ALA A 59 -6.64 -15.38 -22.44
C ALA A 59 -5.38 -14.52 -22.67
N ILE A 60 -5.18 -13.51 -21.82
CA ILE A 60 -4.00 -12.63 -21.87
C ILE A 60 -2.88 -13.29 -21.07
N PRO A 61 -1.75 -13.68 -21.72
CA PRO A 61 -0.65 -14.35 -21.04
C PRO A 61 0.04 -13.42 -20.03
N MET A 62 0.56 -14.00 -18.95
CA MET A 62 1.40 -13.28 -18.01
C MET A 62 2.73 -12.89 -18.68
N GLN A 63 3.13 -11.62 -18.55
CA GLN A 63 4.35 -11.08 -19.14
C GLN A 63 5.16 -10.29 -18.09
N THR A 64 6.45 -10.08 -18.36
CA THR A 64 7.33 -9.33 -17.45
C THR A 64 6.97 -7.85 -17.34
N ASP A 65 6.19 -7.32 -18.29
CA ASP A 65 5.70 -5.95 -18.34
C ASP A 65 4.20 -5.86 -18.03
N THR A 66 3.58 -6.93 -17.52
CA THR A 66 2.22 -6.88 -16.96
C THR A 66 2.19 -5.88 -15.80
N ILE A 67 1.19 -5.01 -15.80
CA ILE A 67 1.00 -3.97 -14.78
C ILE A 67 0.08 -4.51 -13.71
N PHE A 68 0.48 -4.33 -12.45
CA PHE A 68 -0.25 -4.82 -11.28
C PHE A 68 -0.70 -3.68 -10.39
N ARG A 69 -1.85 -3.88 -9.72
CA ARG A 69 -2.23 -3.09 -8.55
C ARG A 69 -1.42 -3.65 -7.38
N ILE A 70 -0.43 -2.90 -6.91
CA ILE A 70 0.47 -3.35 -5.84
C ILE A 70 -0.03 -3.02 -4.42
N TRP A 71 -1.15 -2.29 -4.31
CA TRP A 71 -1.83 -1.98 -3.05
C TRP A 71 -0.86 -1.47 -1.97
N SER A 72 -0.84 -2.11 -0.80
CA SER A 72 -0.04 -1.70 0.36
C SER A 72 1.47 -1.67 0.11
N VAL A 73 1.99 -2.29 -0.97
CA VAL A 73 3.40 -2.14 -1.36
C VAL A 73 3.74 -0.67 -1.65
N THR A 74 2.76 0.14 -2.09
CA THR A 74 2.91 1.59 -2.28
C THR A 74 3.41 2.30 -1.02
N LYS A 75 3.15 1.78 0.19
CA LYS A 75 3.64 2.38 1.44
C LYS A 75 5.17 2.48 1.49
N ALA A 76 5.89 1.50 0.94
CA ALA A 76 7.35 1.58 0.88
C ALA A 76 7.82 2.77 0.03
N ILE A 77 7.12 3.03 -1.09
CA ILE A 77 7.41 4.17 -1.97
C ILE A 77 7.06 5.48 -1.25
N THR A 78 5.93 5.55 -0.56
CA THR A 78 5.55 6.72 0.26
C THR A 78 6.56 6.99 1.36
N ALA A 79 7.05 5.94 2.04
CA ALA A 79 8.05 6.09 3.09
C ALA A 79 9.36 6.68 2.53
N VAL A 80 9.81 6.23 1.34
CA VAL A 80 10.96 6.85 0.64
C VAL A 80 10.69 8.32 0.36
N ALA A 81 9.52 8.67 -0.19
CA ALA A 81 9.18 10.07 -0.47
C ALA A 81 9.22 10.97 0.78
N VAL A 82 8.68 10.49 1.91
CA VAL A 82 8.73 11.18 3.20
C VAL A 82 10.18 11.31 3.69
N LEU A 83 10.97 10.24 3.63
CA LEU A 83 12.34 10.25 4.13
C LEU A 83 13.28 11.11 3.28
N MET A 84 13.02 11.26 1.96
CA MET A 84 13.73 12.23 1.13
C MET A 84 13.53 13.67 1.63
N LEU A 85 12.29 14.06 1.93
CA LEU A 85 11.98 15.39 2.48
C LEU A 85 12.57 15.59 3.89
N TYR A 86 12.62 14.52 4.70
CA TYR A 86 13.32 14.53 5.98
C TYR A 86 14.84 14.77 5.81
N GLU A 87 15.49 14.09 4.86
CA GLU A 87 16.91 14.28 4.55
C GLU A 87 17.20 15.69 4.00
N GLU A 88 16.22 16.31 3.34
CA GLU A 88 16.26 17.71 2.88
C GLU A 88 16.07 18.74 4.01
N GLY A 89 15.74 18.28 5.22
CA GLY A 89 15.58 19.14 6.39
C GLY A 89 14.23 19.84 6.48
N GLU A 90 13.23 19.41 5.71
CA GLU A 90 11.90 20.02 5.67
C GLU A 90 11.09 19.82 6.95
N PHE A 91 11.39 18.75 7.69
CA PHE A 91 10.79 18.44 9.00
C PHE A 91 11.67 17.46 9.79
N VAL A 92 11.34 17.23 11.06
CA VAL A 92 11.92 16.13 11.86
C VAL A 92 10.88 15.06 12.16
N LEU A 93 11.31 13.81 12.32
CA LEU A 93 10.38 12.67 12.46
C LEU A 93 9.49 12.73 13.71
N ASP A 94 9.93 13.41 14.77
CA ASP A 94 9.20 13.54 16.03
C ASP A 94 8.36 14.83 16.11
N GLN A 95 8.28 15.59 15.01
CA GLN A 95 7.41 16.76 14.88
C GLN A 95 5.93 16.38 14.90
N ASP A 96 5.08 17.25 15.46
CA ASP A 96 3.64 17.06 15.49
C ASP A 96 3.07 17.21 14.07
N ILE A 97 2.33 16.20 13.60
CA ILE A 97 1.72 16.23 12.27
C ILE A 97 0.74 17.40 12.10
N THR A 98 0.19 17.93 13.19
CA THR A 98 -0.83 18.99 13.18
C THR A 98 -0.28 20.34 12.74
N GLU A 99 1.05 20.50 12.75
CA GLU A 99 1.72 21.65 12.14
C GLU A 99 1.55 21.68 10.61
N PHE A 100 1.36 20.50 9.99
CA PHE A 100 1.12 20.36 8.55
C PHE A 100 -0.35 20.06 8.23
N ILE A 101 -1.00 19.26 9.06
CA ILE A 101 -2.38 18.77 8.87
C ILE A 101 -3.23 19.15 10.10
N PRO A 102 -3.69 20.41 10.19
CA PRO A 102 -4.37 20.92 11.39
C PRO A 102 -5.67 20.20 11.76
N SER A 103 -6.30 19.49 10.82
CA SER A 103 -7.50 18.70 11.07
C SER A 103 -7.27 17.62 12.13
N PHE A 104 -6.05 17.11 12.29
CA PHE A 104 -5.67 16.12 13.32
C PHE A 104 -5.35 16.72 14.70
N LYS A 105 -5.69 18.00 14.96
CA LYS A 105 -5.38 18.66 16.24
C LYS A 105 -6.05 17.99 17.43
N ASN A 106 -7.32 17.60 17.30
CA ASN A 106 -8.14 17.08 18.41
C ASN A 106 -8.95 15.82 18.03
N PRO A 107 -8.34 14.75 17.47
CA PRO A 107 -9.06 13.51 17.26
C PRO A 107 -9.40 12.88 18.60
N SER A 108 -10.63 12.38 18.73
CA SER A 108 -10.99 11.52 19.85
C SER A 108 -10.29 10.17 19.75
N VAL A 109 -10.19 9.45 20.87
CA VAL A 109 -9.62 8.11 20.98
C VAL A 109 -10.66 7.16 21.54
N TYR A 110 -10.88 6.04 20.86
CA TYR A 110 -11.74 4.96 21.34
C TYR A 110 -11.08 4.21 22.49
N VAL A 111 -11.80 4.06 23.61
CA VAL A 111 -11.33 3.32 24.80
C VAL A 111 -12.30 2.24 25.27
N GLY A 112 -13.32 1.91 24.47
CA GLY A 112 -14.27 0.85 24.76
C GLY A 112 -15.71 1.24 24.46
N ILE A 113 -16.65 0.50 25.04
CA ILE A 113 -18.09 0.74 24.93
C ILE A 113 -18.62 1.19 26.30
N ASP A 114 -19.48 2.20 26.29
CA ASP A 114 -20.30 2.61 27.43
C ASP A 114 -21.78 2.48 27.05
N GLY A 115 -22.45 1.46 27.60
CA GLY A 115 -23.79 1.06 27.18
C GLY A 115 -23.84 0.63 25.71
N ALA A 116 -24.53 1.41 24.87
CA ALA A 116 -24.65 1.17 23.43
C ALA A 116 -23.78 2.12 22.57
N GLN A 117 -22.97 2.98 23.19
CA GLN A 117 -22.16 3.98 22.48
C GLN A 117 -20.66 3.75 22.69
N PRO A 118 -19.81 4.11 21.71
CA PRO A 118 -18.38 4.12 21.91
C PRO A 118 -17.99 5.15 22.97
N LYS A 119 -17.15 4.73 23.93
CA LYS A 119 -16.52 5.63 24.90
C LYS A 119 -15.30 6.26 24.25
N LEU A 120 -15.29 7.59 24.21
CA LEU A 120 -14.25 8.38 23.57
C LEU A 120 -13.55 9.28 24.60
N VAL A 121 -12.24 9.47 24.45
CA VAL A 121 -11.42 10.39 25.26
C VAL A 121 -10.54 11.25 24.35
N ASP A 122 -9.93 12.31 24.89
CA ASP A 122 -8.97 13.12 24.13
C ASP A 122 -7.65 12.38 23.92
N LYS A 123 -6.93 12.71 22.83
CA LYS A 123 -5.55 12.23 22.65
C LYS A 123 -4.65 12.83 23.73
N GLU A 124 -3.78 12.00 24.32
CA GLU A 124 -2.88 12.42 25.40
C GLU A 124 -1.58 13.05 24.89
N ARG A 125 -1.22 12.81 23.63
CA ARG A 125 0.05 13.25 23.04
C ARG A 125 -0.08 13.56 21.54
N PRO A 126 0.85 14.34 20.97
CA PRO A 126 0.94 14.54 19.53
C PRO A 126 1.02 13.24 18.72
N ILE A 127 0.42 13.26 17.53
CA ILE A 127 0.70 12.26 16.50
C ILE A 127 1.94 12.75 15.77
N THR A 128 3.00 11.93 15.74
CA THR A 128 4.24 12.31 15.02
C THR A 128 4.35 11.63 13.68
N ILE A 129 5.18 12.19 12.79
CA ILE A 129 5.49 11.61 11.48
C ILE A 129 6.10 10.20 11.63
N ARG A 130 6.96 10.01 12.63
CA ARG A 130 7.53 8.69 13.00
C ARG A 130 6.43 7.69 13.30
N GLN A 131 5.44 8.06 14.11
CA GLN A 131 4.36 7.17 14.50
C GLN A 131 3.46 6.77 13.31
N LEU A 132 3.30 7.65 12.32
CA LEU A 132 2.61 7.31 11.07
C LEU A 132 3.42 6.29 10.25
N LEU A 133 4.73 6.51 10.10
CA LEU A 133 5.64 5.58 9.40
C LEU A 133 5.68 4.19 10.06
N THR A 134 5.56 4.14 11.39
CA THR A 134 5.65 2.90 12.17
C THR A 134 4.31 2.29 12.55
N HIS A 135 3.18 2.81 12.03
CA HIS A 135 1.84 2.32 12.36
C HIS A 135 1.54 2.33 13.88
N SER A 136 2.04 3.34 14.60
CA SER A 136 1.79 3.51 16.04
C SER A 136 1.01 4.77 16.38
N ALA A 137 0.46 5.48 15.39
CA ALA A 137 -0.32 6.70 15.58
C ALA A 137 -1.79 6.45 16.02
N GLY A 138 -2.25 5.20 16.08
CA GLY A 138 -3.64 4.88 16.41
C GLY A 138 -4.66 5.17 15.29
N ILE A 139 -4.19 5.45 14.06
CA ILE A 139 -5.07 5.70 12.90
C ILE A 139 -5.83 4.43 12.55
N PRO A 140 -7.17 4.44 12.48
CA PRO A 140 -7.94 3.24 12.13
C PRO A 140 -7.75 2.84 10.67
N PHE A 141 -8.08 1.59 10.35
CA PHE A 141 -8.19 1.09 8.99
C PHE A 141 -9.64 1.23 8.51
N GLY A 142 -9.91 2.21 7.65
CA GLY A 142 -11.28 2.53 7.22
C GLY A 142 -11.96 1.58 6.26
N PHE A 143 -11.34 0.42 5.96
CA PHE A 143 -11.75 -0.42 4.84
C PHE A 143 -11.55 -1.91 5.13
N SER A 144 -12.47 -2.57 5.84
CA SER A 144 -12.43 -4.03 5.91
C SER A 144 -13.77 -4.65 6.26
N ALA A 145 -14.09 -5.79 5.65
CA ALA A 145 -15.13 -6.70 6.14
C ALA A 145 -14.69 -7.41 7.44
N ASN A 146 -13.39 -7.38 7.75
CA ASN A 146 -12.76 -7.95 8.93
C ASN A 146 -12.21 -6.83 9.82
N MET A 147 -13.06 -5.85 10.15
CA MET A 147 -12.70 -4.81 11.12
C MET A 147 -12.37 -5.42 12.47
N THR A 148 -11.39 -4.83 13.15
CA THR A 148 -11.16 -5.11 14.58
C THR A 148 -12.35 -4.60 15.41
N HIS A 149 -12.51 -5.11 16.64
CA HIS A 149 -13.57 -4.66 17.55
C HIS A 149 -13.71 -3.12 17.67
N PRO A 150 -12.64 -2.33 17.88
CA PRO A 150 -12.76 -0.87 17.90
C PRO A 150 -13.27 -0.30 16.56
N GLU A 151 -12.81 -0.82 15.42
CA GLU A 151 -13.23 -0.34 14.10
C GLU A 151 -14.70 -0.67 13.82
N GLN A 152 -15.17 -1.87 14.20
CA GLN A 152 -16.59 -2.25 14.08
C GLN A 152 -17.50 -1.28 14.85
N ALA A 153 -17.10 -0.92 16.07
CA ALA A 153 -17.83 0.06 16.90
C ALA A 153 -17.87 1.46 16.26
N MET A 154 -16.95 1.74 15.34
CA MET A 154 -16.81 3.01 14.64
C MET A 154 -17.26 2.95 13.17
N GLN A 155 -17.89 1.84 12.73
CA GLN A 155 -18.24 1.63 11.32
C GLN A 155 -19.08 2.78 10.73
N LYS A 156 -19.94 3.42 11.54
CA LYS A 156 -20.75 4.58 11.10
C LYS A 156 -19.92 5.77 10.61
N TYR A 157 -18.68 5.90 11.07
CA TYR A 157 -17.74 6.96 10.66
C TYR A 157 -16.96 6.58 9.39
N MET A 158 -16.96 5.30 8.99
CA MET A 158 -16.13 4.76 7.91
C MET A 158 -16.84 4.63 6.55
N THR A 159 -18.17 4.65 6.54
CA THR A 159 -19.00 4.34 5.35
C THR A 159 -18.96 5.41 4.24
N THR A 160 -18.31 6.55 4.45
CA THR A 160 -18.35 7.72 3.54
C THR A 160 -17.00 8.08 2.91
N LEU A 161 -15.96 7.24 3.12
CA LEU A 161 -14.58 7.66 2.90
C LEU A 161 -14.08 7.64 1.46
N LYS A 162 -14.67 6.85 0.57
CA LYS A 162 -14.20 6.78 -0.84
C LYS A 162 -15.35 6.90 -1.82
N GLN A 163 -15.46 8.07 -2.42
CA GLN A 163 -16.14 8.23 -3.69
C GLN A 163 -15.08 8.35 -4.81
N PRO A 164 -15.36 7.84 -6.02
CA PRO A 164 -14.48 8.09 -7.16
C PRO A 164 -14.23 9.60 -7.31
N GLY A 165 -12.96 10.00 -7.35
CA GLY A 165 -12.57 11.41 -7.51
C GLY A 165 -12.33 12.19 -6.22
N THR A 166 -12.51 11.61 -5.03
CA THR A 166 -12.12 12.27 -3.77
C THR A 166 -10.63 12.60 -3.76
N GLU A 167 -10.31 13.88 -3.56
CA GLU A 167 -8.93 14.35 -3.44
C GLU A 167 -8.28 13.85 -2.14
N LEU A 168 -6.95 13.73 -2.13
CA LEU A 168 -6.21 13.25 -0.95
C LEU A 168 -6.43 14.17 0.27
N LYS A 169 -6.49 15.49 0.06
CA LYS A 169 -6.82 16.44 1.12
C LYS A 169 -8.18 16.16 1.74
N GLU A 170 -9.22 15.99 0.91
CA GLU A 170 -10.58 15.71 1.38
C GLU A 170 -10.65 14.38 2.14
N LEU A 171 -9.96 13.35 1.64
CA LEU A 171 -9.86 12.06 2.32
C LEU A 171 -9.24 12.20 3.71
N VAL A 172 -8.12 12.91 3.82
CA VAL A 172 -7.41 13.11 5.09
C VAL A 172 -8.23 13.95 6.06
N ASP A 173 -8.90 15.00 5.60
CA ASP A 173 -9.76 15.82 6.45
C ASP A 173 -10.93 15.00 7.01
N LYS A 174 -11.55 14.13 6.21
CA LYS A 174 -12.58 13.19 6.70
C LYS A 174 -12.03 12.17 7.70
N PHE A 175 -10.78 11.72 7.54
CA PHE A 175 -10.16 10.80 8.50
C PHE A 175 -9.98 11.42 9.89
N ALA A 176 -9.82 12.74 9.99
CA ALA A 176 -9.70 13.41 11.27
C ALA A 176 -11.00 13.36 12.11
N GLU A 177 -12.15 13.15 11.46
CA GLU A 177 -13.45 13.00 12.13
C GLU A 177 -13.64 11.61 12.75
N ILE A 178 -12.75 10.66 12.44
CA ILE A 178 -12.83 9.29 12.90
C ILE A 178 -11.98 9.14 14.17
N PRO A 179 -12.52 8.58 15.26
CA PRO A 179 -11.72 8.38 16.45
C PRO A 179 -10.54 7.41 16.20
N LEU A 180 -9.43 7.67 16.88
CA LEU A 180 -8.26 6.78 16.90
C LEU A 180 -8.63 5.46 17.59
N VAL A 181 -8.05 4.34 17.16
CA VAL A 181 -8.25 3.02 17.81
C VAL A 181 -7.48 2.87 19.12
N ALA A 182 -6.47 3.70 19.34
CA ALA A 182 -5.61 3.69 20.51
C ALA A 182 -4.93 5.05 20.67
N GLN A 183 -4.42 5.33 21.89
CA GLN A 183 -3.60 6.52 22.11
C GLN A 183 -2.33 6.46 21.23
N PRO A 184 -1.85 7.60 20.69
CA PRO A 184 -0.63 7.62 19.90
C PRO A 184 0.55 7.02 20.68
N ASN A 185 1.37 6.23 19.98
CA ASN A 185 2.53 5.51 20.48
C ASN A 185 2.24 4.50 21.61
N THR A 186 1.03 3.94 21.69
CA THR A 186 0.70 2.90 22.70
C THR A 186 0.44 1.51 22.10
N LEU A 187 0.11 1.44 20.81
CA LEU A 187 -0.21 0.20 20.12
C LEU A 187 0.29 0.27 18.67
N TRP A 188 0.82 -0.83 18.17
CA TRP A 188 0.99 -1.02 16.72
C TRP A 188 -0.36 -1.42 16.11
N HIS A 189 -0.87 -0.61 15.19
CA HIS A 189 -2.12 -0.88 14.47
C HIS A 189 -1.95 -0.51 13.00
N TYR A 190 -2.12 -1.49 12.12
CA TYR A 190 -2.09 -1.25 10.69
C TYR A 190 -3.31 -0.43 10.26
N GLY A 191 -3.07 0.78 9.76
CA GLY A 191 -4.09 1.80 9.56
C GLY A 191 -3.83 2.69 8.36
N MET A 192 -4.70 3.69 8.16
CA MET A 192 -4.62 4.66 7.05
C MET A 192 -3.65 5.83 7.33
N GLY A 193 -2.59 5.60 8.10
CA GLY A 193 -1.59 6.63 8.42
C GLY A 193 -0.74 7.05 7.22
N PHE A 194 -0.67 6.22 6.18
CA PHE A 194 0.13 6.50 4.99
C PHE A 194 -0.53 7.50 4.04
N GLU A 195 -1.84 7.68 4.12
CA GLU A 195 -2.57 8.73 3.42
C GLU A 195 -2.23 10.11 4.00
N LEU A 196 -2.06 10.20 5.33
CA LEU A 196 -1.54 11.41 5.98
C LEU A 196 -0.11 11.70 5.54
N LEU A 197 0.74 10.66 5.43
CA LEU A 197 2.11 10.81 4.94
C LEU A 197 2.16 11.24 3.47
N ALA A 198 1.30 10.70 2.61
CA ALA A 198 1.18 11.15 1.24
C ALA A 198 0.71 12.62 1.19
N ARG A 199 -0.21 13.02 2.08
CA ARG A 199 -0.67 14.41 2.17
C ARG A 199 0.42 15.35 2.69
N LEU A 200 1.23 14.90 3.65
CA LEU A 200 2.41 15.62 4.11
C LEU A 200 3.38 15.90 2.95
N VAL A 201 3.64 14.90 2.09
CA VAL A 201 4.47 15.09 0.89
C VAL A 201 3.90 16.19 0.00
N GLU A 202 2.57 16.24 -0.22
CA GLU A 202 1.97 17.30 -1.02
C GLU A 202 2.14 18.69 -0.41
N ILE A 203 1.94 18.81 0.90
CA ILE A 203 2.03 20.08 1.63
C ILE A 203 3.46 20.62 1.59
N VAL A 204 4.43 19.77 1.93
CA VAL A 204 5.84 20.16 2.05
C VAL A 204 6.45 20.43 0.67
N SER A 205 6.18 19.58 -0.31
CA SER A 205 6.78 19.74 -1.65
C SER A 205 6.08 20.77 -2.54
N GLY A 206 4.84 21.17 -2.20
CA GLY A 206 3.99 22.00 -3.06
C GLY A 206 3.52 21.31 -4.35
N GLN A 207 3.74 20.00 -4.50
CA GLN A 207 3.35 19.21 -5.67
C GLN A 207 2.20 18.26 -5.33
N CYS A 208 1.38 17.88 -6.32
CA CYS A 208 0.48 16.76 -6.10
C CYS A 208 1.29 15.46 -5.93
N TYR A 209 0.78 14.54 -5.11
CA TYR A 209 1.54 13.35 -4.69
C TYR A 209 2.02 12.51 -5.88
N GLN A 210 1.18 12.35 -6.91
CA GLN A 210 1.55 11.63 -8.14
C GLN A 210 2.73 12.26 -8.88
N ASN A 211 2.80 13.59 -8.98
CA ASN A 211 3.89 14.27 -9.67
C ASN A 211 5.18 14.16 -8.86
N PHE A 212 5.12 14.32 -7.54
CA PHE A 212 6.28 14.12 -6.68
C PHE A 212 6.88 12.71 -6.87
N LEU A 213 6.05 11.67 -6.82
CA LEU A 213 6.51 10.30 -7.04
C LEU A 213 7.13 10.10 -8.43
N ARG A 214 6.50 10.66 -9.47
CA ARG A 214 7.03 10.59 -10.85
C ARG A 214 8.41 11.24 -10.93
N ASP A 215 8.50 12.50 -10.54
CA ASP A 215 9.66 13.35 -10.78
C ASP A 215 10.83 12.99 -9.86
N ARG A 216 10.54 12.59 -8.62
CA ARG A 216 11.57 12.37 -7.58
C ARG A 216 11.99 10.91 -7.44
N ILE A 217 11.15 9.94 -7.86
CA ILE A 217 11.43 8.51 -7.65
C ILE A 217 11.37 7.74 -8.98
N PHE A 218 10.25 7.79 -9.70
CA PHE A 218 10.04 6.89 -10.83
C PHE A 218 10.91 7.24 -12.04
N GLU A 219 10.97 8.49 -12.45
CA GLU A 219 11.80 8.91 -13.58
C GLU A 219 13.30 8.72 -13.32
N PRO A 220 13.87 9.15 -12.17
CA PRO A 220 15.28 8.90 -11.87
C PRO A 220 15.67 7.42 -11.82
N LEU A 221 14.74 6.53 -11.41
CA LEU A 221 14.96 5.09 -11.36
C LEU A 221 14.57 4.36 -12.68
N GLY A 222 14.09 5.09 -13.70
CA GLY A 222 13.64 4.49 -14.95
C GLY A 222 12.39 3.61 -14.84
N MET A 223 11.56 3.83 -13.82
CA MET A 223 10.33 3.08 -13.55
C MET A 223 9.16 3.55 -14.44
N VAL A 224 9.31 3.44 -15.76
CA VAL A 224 8.41 4.04 -16.77
C VAL A 224 6.95 3.55 -16.72
N ASP A 225 6.72 2.36 -16.16
CA ASP A 225 5.41 1.74 -16.02
C ASP A 225 4.81 1.92 -14.60
N ALA A 226 5.55 2.53 -13.67
CA ALA A 226 5.05 2.86 -12.34
C ALA A 226 4.26 4.16 -12.38
N ASN A 227 2.98 4.10 -12.02
CA ASN A 227 2.10 5.27 -12.02
C ASN A 227 1.12 5.18 -10.84
N TYR A 228 0.83 6.32 -10.19
CA TYR A 228 -0.22 6.40 -9.17
C TYR A 228 -1.62 6.29 -9.79
N VAL A 229 -1.81 6.92 -10.96
CA VAL A 229 -3.02 6.80 -11.78
C VAL A 229 -2.65 6.10 -13.08
N LEU A 230 -3.35 5.00 -13.38
CA LEU A 230 -3.11 4.21 -14.58
C LEU A 230 -3.47 5.00 -15.85
N LYS A 231 -2.56 5.06 -16.82
CA LYS A 231 -2.79 5.74 -18.09
C LYS A 231 -3.63 4.83 -19.00
N LYS A 232 -4.50 5.42 -19.83
CA LYS A 232 -5.38 4.67 -20.75
C LYS A 232 -4.61 3.71 -21.68
N LYS A 233 -3.43 4.12 -22.15
CA LYS A 233 -2.56 3.31 -23.02
C LYS A 233 -2.06 2.01 -22.37
N ASP A 234 -2.03 1.99 -21.03
CA ASP A 234 -1.48 0.89 -20.23
C ASP A 234 -2.55 -0.12 -19.81
N LEU A 235 -3.84 0.19 -20.03
CA LEU A 235 -4.97 -0.69 -19.73
C LEU A 235 -4.85 -2.09 -20.34
N PRO A 236 -4.38 -2.28 -21.59
CA PRO A 236 -4.24 -3.62 -22.16
C PRO A 236 -3.19 -4.50 -21.44
N ARG A 237 -2.24 -3.89 -20.71
CA ARG A 237 -1.21 -4.61 -19.93
C ARG A 237 -1.60 -4.80 -18.46
N MET A 238 -2.73 -4.23 -18.04
CA MET A 238 -3.19 -4.31 -16.65
C MET A 238 -3.71 -5.71 -16.34
N SER A 239 -3.20 -6.32 -15.27
CA SER A 239 -3.69 -7.62 -14.81
C SER A 239 -5.16 -7.53 -14.37
N ALA A 240 -5.94 -8.56 -14.65
CA ALA A 240 -7.25 -8.73 -14.04
C ALA A 240 -7.10 -8.98 -12.52
N LEU A 241 -8.12 -8.59 -11.77
CA LEU A 241 -8.18 -8.84 -10.33
C LEU A 241 -8.94 -10.14 -10.08
N TYR A 242 -8.39 -10.98 -9.22
CA TYR A 242 -9.00 -12.25 -8.82
C TYR A 242 -9.16 -12.28 -7.31
N ARG A 243 -10.18 -12.98 -6.83
CA ARG A 243 -10.38 -13.29 -5.42
C ARG A 243 -10.50 -14.80 -5.22
N PRO A 244 -10.05 -15.31 -4.06
CA PRO A 244 -10.19 -16.73 -3.74
C PRO A 244 -11.67 -17.10 -3.58
N ARG A 245 -11.98 -18.34 -3.94
CA ARG A 245 -13.22 -19.07 -3.64
C ARG A 245 -13.02 -19.92 -2.38
N GLU A 246 -14.11 -20.40 -1.82
CA GLU A 246 -14.09 -21.31 -0.66
C GLU A 246 -13.36 -22.63 -0.95
N ASP A 247 -13.40 -23.10 -2.20
CA ASP A 247 -12.72 -24.33 -2.65
C ASP A 247 -11.20 -24.14 -2.89
N GLY A 248 -10.67 -22.95 -2.63
CA GLY A 248 -9.26 -22.61 -2.80
C GLY A 248 -8.86 -22.22 -4.23
N THR A 249 -9.78 -22.24 -5.19
CA THR A 249 -9.57 -21.70 -6.55
C THR A 249 -9.88 -20.20 -6.60
N ILE A 250 -9.86 -19.59 -7.78
CA ILE A 250 -10.12 -18.16 -7.96
C ILE A 250 -11.26 -17.84 -8.93
N GLU A 251 -11.88 -16.69 -8.69
CA GLU A 251 -12.75 -16.00 -9.64
C GLU A 251 -12.33 -14.57 -9.91
N ARG A 252 -12.63 -14.10 -11.12
CA ARG A 252 -12.40 -12.72 -11.52
C ARG A 252 -13.34 -11.80 -10.75
N CYS A 253 -12.78 -10.73 -10.18
CA CYS A 253 -13.57 -9.63 -9.64
C CYS A 253 -14.22 -8.84 -10.79
N GLN A 254 -15.45 -8.37 -10.57
CA GLN A 254 -16.16 -7.47 -11.49
C GLN A 254 -15.51 -6.10 -11.55
#